data_AF-A0A7K9PNL4-F1
#
_entry.id   AF-A0A7K9PNL4-F1
#
_cell.length_a   1.000
_cell.length_b   1.000
_cell.length_c   1.000
_cell.angle_alpha   90.00
_cell.angle_beta   90.00
_cell.angle_gamma   90.00
#
_symmetry.space_group_name_H-M   'P 1'
#
loop_
_entity.id
_entity.type
_entity.pdbx_description
1 polymer ?
#
loop_
_entity_poly.entity_id
_entity_poly.type
_entity_poly.pdbx_seq_one_letter_code
_entity_poly.pdbx_strand_id
1 'polypeptide(L)'
;LQMLEQQVVGGEQAQNKDLKEKHKRRKKYADERRLQLVAALQEANEDSSERALLNVYDSIQEEVRAKSKMLEKLRAAETEIKDLQLEFGLEKMDYLSTIRRQERDLMLCQQLLDQVQSLVRRDCNYSNLERIRRESVWDEESGCWKIPEPVIQKTHLPAGKGTGLRGQEGAVGDRRVLVSHLQPEEDHYRLVLDRSDSETIAGNYFRSRRASQIL
;
A
#
# COMPACT_ATOMS: atom_id res chain seq x y z
N LEU A 1 37.39 7.57 -0.55
CA LEU A 1 37.36 6.13 -0.22
C LEU A 1 37.74 5.89 1.24
N GLN A 2 38.93 6.30 1.72
CA GLN A 2 39.34 6.17 3.14
C GLN A 2 38.36 6.78 4.16
N MET A 3 37.78 7.93 3.85
CA MET A 3 36.81 8.63 4.69
C MET A 3 35.43 7.91 4.71
N LEU A 4 35.12 7.16 3.65
CA LEU A 4 33.90 6.35 3.56
C LEU A 4 34.12 5.03 4.30
N GLU A 5 35.28 4.36 4.15
CA GLU A 5 35.65 3.17 4.93
C GLU A 5 35.56 3.36 6.45
N GLN A 6 35.95 4.54 6.96
CA GLN A 6 35.76 4.90 8.37
C GLN A 6 34.29 5.03 8.79
N GLN A 7 33.39 5.35 7.86
CA GLN A 7 31.95 5.49 8.12
C GLN A 7 31.16 4.18 7.94
N VAL A 8 31.52 3.33 6.97
CA VAL A 8 30.73 2.11 6.68
C VAL A 8 31.14 0.87 7.48
N VAL A 9 32.31 0.84 8.13
CA VAL A 9 32.72 -0.30 8.95
C VAL A 9 33.29 0.17 10.30
N GLY A 10 32.42 0.27 11.30
CA GLY A 10 32.82 0.25 12.72
C GLY A 10 33.51 1.50 13.29
N GLY A 11 33.81 2.53 12.50
CA GLY A 11 34.42 3.76 13.00
C GLY A 11 33.49 4.61 13.88
N GLU A 12 32.18 4.60 13.59
CA GLU A 12 31.16 5.31 14.39
C GLU A 12 31.04 4.77 15.83
N GLN A 13 31.37 3.48 16.04
CA GLN A 13 31.35 2.84 17.35
C GLN A 13 32.69 2.94 18.12
N ALA A 14 33.78 3.39 17.49
CA ALA A 14 35.11 3.45 18.12
C ALA A 14 35.19 4.43 19.31
N GLN A 15 34.33 5.46 19.31
CA GLN A 15 34.18 6.44 20.40
C GLN A 15 32.99 6.14 21.33
N ASN A 16 32.22 5.07 21.07
CA ASN A 16 31.05 4.74 21.88
C ASN A 16 31.47 4.28 23.29
N LYS A 17 31.24 5.15 24.27
CA LYS A 17 31.61 4.94 25.68
C LYS A 17 30.86 3.75 26.28
N ASP A 18 29.60 3.53 25.89
CA ASP A 18 28.76 2.45 26.42
C ASP A 18 29.24 1.08 25.93
N LEU A 19 29.70 0.97 24.69
CA LEU A 19 30.28 -0.27 24.16
C LEU A 19 31.60 -0.61 24.87
N LYS A 20 32.44 0.39 25.16
CA LYS A 20 33.68 0.21 25.94
C LYS A 20 33.39 -0.24 27.36
N GLU A 21 32.39 0.35 28.03
CA GLU A 21 31.95 -0.09 29.36
C GLU A 21 31.41 -1.52 29.34
N LYS A 22 30.55 -1.85 28.37
CA LYS A 22 30.00 -3.20 28.21
C LYS A 22 31.10 -4.24 28.02
N HIS A 23 32.11 -3.94 27.21
CA HIS A 23 33.30 -4.79 27.05
C HIS A 23 34.08 -4.94 28.36
N LYS A 24 34.31 -3.85 29.10
CA LYS A 24 35.02 -3.90 30.38
C LYS A 24 34.27 -4.73 31.43
N ARG A 25 32.94 -4.61 31.49
CA ARG A 25 32.08 -5.42 32.38
C ARG A 25 32.16 -6.91 32.00
N ARG A 26 32.07 -7.24 30.71
CA ARG A 26 32.22 -8.62 30.22
C ARG A 26 33.59 -9.21 30.56
N LYS A 27 34.66 -8.41 30.38
CA LYS A 27 36.02 -8.83 30.72
C LYS A 27 36.17 -9.11 32.22
N LYS A 28 35.72 -8.19 33.07
CA LYS A 28 35.76 -8.37 34.54
C LYS A 28 35.01 -9.63 34.98
N TYR A 29 33.80 -9.85 34.46
CA TYR A 29 33.02 -11.03 34.79
C TYR A 29 33.72 -12.33 34.38
N ALA A 30 34.35 -12.34 33.20
CA ALA A 30 35.14 -13.49 32.76
C ALA A 30 36.37 -13.72 33.64
N ASP A 31 37.07 -12.66 34.03
CA ASP A 31 38.24 -12.72 34.92
C ASP A 31 37.86 -13.23 36.32
N GLU A 32 36.76 -12.74 36.88
CA GLU A 32 36.20 -13.18 38.17
C GLU A 32 35.80 -14.66 38.13
N ARG A 33 35.11 -15.08 37.05
CA ARG A 33 34.73 -16.48 36.86
C ARG A 33 35.95 -17.39 36.70
N ARG A 34 36.99 -16.92 36.01
CA ARG A 34 38.27 -17.63 35.88
C ARG A 34 38.96 -17.78 37.24
N LEU A 35 38.97 -16.74 38.06
CA LEU A 35 39.52 -16.78 39.42
C LEU A 35 38.77 -17.78 40.31
N GLN A 36 37.44 -17.79 40.26
CA GLN A 36 36.62 -18.76 41.00
C GLN A 36 36.90 -20.20 40.58
N LEU A 37 37.06 -20.46 39.28
CA LEU A 37 37.43 -21.79 38.77
C LEU A 37 38.80 -22.24 39.27
N VAL A 38 39.79 -21.34 39.26
CA VAL A 38 41.15 -21.65 39.76
C VAL A 38 41.15 -21.93 41.25
N ALA A 39 40.39 -21.17 42.05
CA ALA A 39 40.26 -21.41 43.48
C ALA A 39 39.58 -22.76 43.78
N ALA A 40 38.48 -23.08 43.08
CA ALA A 40 37.79 -24.36 43.21
C ALA A 40 38.66 -25.57 42.82
N LEU A 41 39.57 -25.40 41.84
CA LEU A 41 40.53 -26.45 41.46
C LEU A 41 41.63 -26.66 42.51
N GLN A 42 41.98 -25.64 43.31
CA GLN A 42 42.97 -25.76 44.39
C GLN A 42 42.42 -26.42 45.65
N GLU A 43 41.11 -26.31 45.92
CA GLU A 43 40.45 -26.91 47.09
C GLU A 43 39.94 -28.35 46.86
N ALA A 44 40.13 -28.93 45.66
CA ALA A 44 39.48 -30.18 45.30
C ALA A 44 40.14 -31.44 45.90
N ASN A 45 39.52 -32.00 46.95
CA ASN A 45 39.68 -33.42 47.37
C ASN A 45 38.98 -34.38 46.36
N GLU A 46 39.24 -35.70 46.42
CA GLU A 46 38.64 -36.68 45.48
C GLU A 46 37.09 -36.61 45.41
N ASP A 47 36.40 -36.49 46.56
CA ASP A 47 34.94 -36.29 46.62
C ASP A 47 34.48 -34.93 46.06
N SER A 48 35.34 -33.91 46.11
CA SER A 48 35.10 -32.60 45.52
C SER A 48 35.23 -32.63 44.00
N SER A 49 36.08 -33.51 43.47
CA SER A 49 36.27 -33.71 42.03
C SER A 49 35.04 -34.35 41.38
N GLU A 50 34.46 -35.39 42.00
CA GLU A 50 33.23 -36.04 41.50
C GLU A 50 32.04 -35.07 41.51
N ARG A 51 31.91 -34.28 42.59
CA ARG A 51 30.85 -33.27 42.71
C ARG A 51 31.03 -32.11 41.73
N ALA A 52 32.27 -31.72 41.44
CA ALA A 52 32.58 -30.72 40.41
C ALA A 52 32.23 -31.22 39.00
N LEU A 53 32.49 -32.50 38.68
CA LEU A 53 32.12 -33.11 37.40
C LEU A 53 30.60 -33.16 37.20
N LEU A 54 29.84 -33.50 38.24
CA LEU A 54 28.37 -33.49 38.18
C LEU A 54 27.83 -32.07 37.91
N ASN A 55 28.37 -31.06 38.59
CA ASN A 55 27.99 -29.66 38.36
C ASN A 55 28.34 -29.18 36.93
N VAL A 56 29.48 -29.61 36.38
CA VAL A 56 29.87 -29.30 35.00
C VAL A 56 28.91 -29.99 34.02
N TYR A 57 28.54 -31.24 34.27
CA TYR A 57 27.58 -31.97 33.46
C TYR A 57 26.20 -31.29 33.45
N ASP A 58 25.69 -30.93 34.64
CA ASP A 58 24.42 -30.21 34.77
C ASP A 58 24.46 -28.86 34.06
N SER A 59 25.55 -28.09 34.22
CA SER A 59 25.76 -26.82 33.52
C SER A 59 25.79 -26.98 32.00
N ILE A 60 26.47 -28.00 31.49
CA ILE A 60 26.50 -28.30 30.05
C ILE A 60 25.10 -28.68 29.58
N GLN A 61 24.38 -29.49 30.35
CA GLN A 61 23.04 -29.93 29.98
C GLN A 61 22.05 -28.75 29.96
N GLU A 62 22.13 -27.84 30.93
CA GLU A 62 21.37 -26.59 30.94
C GLU A 62 21.69 -25.71 29.73
N GLU A 63 22.98 -25.56 29.39
CA GLU A 63 23.40 -24.77 28.22
C GLU A 63 22.87 -25.38 26.92
N VAL A 64 22.93 -26.71 26.78
CA VAL A 64 22.36 -27.43 25.63
C VAL A 64 20.85 -27.19 25.54
N ARG A 65 20.11 -27.31 26.65
CA ARG A 65 18.66 -27.02 26.69
C ARG A 65 18.36 -25.58 26.29
N ALA A 66 19.11 -24.62 26.83
CA ALA A 66 18.94 -23.20 26.52
C ALA A 66 19.21 -22.90 25.05
N LYS A 67 20.28 -23.46 24.47
CA LYS A 67 20.61 -23.31 23.05
C LYS A 67 19.58 -23.97 22.14
N SER A 68 19.10 -25.17 22.47
CA SER A 68 18.04 -25.83 21.72
C SER A 68 16.77 -24.98 21.68
N LYS A 69 16.34 -24.43 22.82
CA LYS A 69 15.19 -23.52 22.88
C LYS A 69 15.41 -22.24 22.06
N MET A 70 16.62 -21.69 22.05
CA MET A 70 16.94 -20.53 21.21
C MET A 70 16.91 -20.88 19.73
N LEU A 71 17.37 -22.07 19.36
CA LEU A 71 17.38 -22.58 18.00
C LEU A 71 15.94 -22.78 17.47
N GLU A 72 15.04 -23.32 18.30
CA GLU A 72 13.61 -23.41 17.97
C GLU A 72 13.00 -22.04 17.68
N LYS A 73 13.28 -21.04 18.54
CA LYS A 73 12.81 -19.66 18.31
C LYS A 73 13.36 -19.06 17.03
N LEU A 74 14.63 -19.31 16.73
CA LEU A 74 15.25 -18.84 15.50
C LEU A 74 14.58 -19.48 14.28
N ARG A 75 14.32 -20.80 14.30
CA ARG A 75 13.58 -21.48 13.23
C ARG A 75 12.17 -20.94 13.07
N ALA A 76 11.45 -20.70 14.16
CA ALA A 76 10.11 -20.11 14.12
C ALA A 76 10.10 -18.70 13.52
N ALA A 77 11.10 -17.88 13.88
CA ALA A 77 11.27 -16.56 13.28
C ALA A 77 11.64 -16.65 11.79
N GLU A 78 12.50 -17.60 11.40
CA GLU A 78 12.84 -17.83 9.99
C GLU A 78 11.63 -18.27 9.16
N THR A 79 10.75 -19.12 9.70
CA THR A 79 9.51 -19.50 9.02
C THR A 79 8.57 -18.30 8.91
N GLU A 80 8.39 -17.53 9.98
CA GLU A 80 7.54 -16.32 9.96
C GLU A 80 8.04 -15.28 8.94
N ILE A 81 9.36 -15.07 8.84
CA ILE A 81 9.93 -14.19 7.82
C ILE A 81 9.61 -14.69 6.41
N LYS A 82 9.73 -15.99 6.15
CA LYS A 82 9.42 -16.57 4.84
C LYS A 82 7.94 -16.42 4.51
N ASP A 83 7.06 -16.67 5.48
CA ASP A 83 5.62 -16.55 5.29
C ASP A 83 5.24 -15.10 4.97
N LEU A 84 5.77 -14.12 5.73
CA LEU A 84 5.56 -12.70 5.46
C LEU A 84 6.08 -12.26 4.07
N GLN A 85 7.23 -12.80 3.65
CA GLN A 85 7.79 -12.52 2.32
C GLN A 85 6.90 -13.08 1.20
N LEU A 86 6.33 -14.27 1.39
CA LEU A 86 5.39 -14.87 0.46
C LEU A 86 4.08 -14.08 0.41
N GLU A 87 3.51 -13.72 1.56
CA GLU A 87 2.32 -12.87 1.66
C GLU A 87 2.52 -11.53 0.93
N PHE A 88 3.63 -10.84 1.22
CA PHE A 88 3.98 -9.59 0.54
C PHE A 88 4.13 -9.76 -0.97
N GLY A 89 4.74 -10.87 -1.40
CA GLY A 89 4.89 -11.20 -2.82
C GLY A 89 3.55 -11.40 -3.52
N LEU A 90 2.63 -12.14 -2.89
CA LEU A 90 1.28 -12.37 -3.39
C LEU A 90 0.49 -11.06 -3.51
N GLU A 91 0.45 -10.26 -2.44
CA GLU A 91 -0.24 -8.97 -2.45
C GLU A 91 0.31 -8.04 -3.54
N LYS A 92 1.64 -7.98 -3.70
CA LYS A 92 2.26 -7.19 -4.77
C LYS A 92 1.78 -7.65 -6.16
N MET A 93 1.67 -8.95 -6.39
CA MET A 93 1.15 -9.46 -7.67
C MET A 93 -0.30 -9.04 -7.88
N ASP A 94 -1.13 -9.12 -6.84
CA ASP A 94 -2.54 -8.72 -6.90
C ASP A 94 -2.69 -7.22 -7.16
N TYR A 95 -1.90 -6.37 -6.49
CA TYR A 95 -1.85 -4.93 -6.76
C TYR A 95 -1.44 -4.64 -8.21
N LEU A 96 -0.38 -5.28 -8.71
CA LEU A 96 0.06 -5.09 -10.09
C LEU A 96 -1.00 -5.58 -11.10
N SER A 97 -1.72 -6.65 -10.78
CA SER A 97 -2.82 -7.14 -11.62
C SER A 97 -3.96 -6.12 -11.71
N THR A 98 -4.29 -5.48 -10.58
CA THR A 98 -5.33 -4.45 -10.48
C THR A 98 -4.92 -3.20 -11.25
N ILE A 99 -3.69 -2.73 -11.09
CA ILE A 99 -3.15 -1.58 -11.84
C ILE A 99 -3.24 -1.85 -13.35
N ARG A 100 -2.74 -3.01 -13.81
CA ARG A 100 -2.80 -3.37 -15.25
C ARG A 100 -4.23 -3.48 -15.80
N ARG A 101 -5.20 -3.85 -14.95
CA ARG A 101 -6.62 -3.86 -15.33
C ARG A 101 -7.14 -2.43 -15.45
N GLN A 102 -6.93 -1.62 -14.43
CA GLN A 102 -7.33 -0.21 -14.40
C GLN A 102 -6.70 0.58 -15.56
N GLU A 103 -5.43 0.34 -15.89
CA GLU A 103 -4.76 0.95 -17.05
C GLU A 103 -5.47 0.61 -18.37
N ARG A 104 -5.86 -0.67 -18.56
CA ARG A 104 -6.62 -1.08 -19.75
C ARG A 104 -8.00 -0.43 -19.80
N ASP A 105 -8.68 -0.35 -18.66
CA ASP A 105 -9.99 0.29 -18.57
C ASP A 105 -9.89 1.80 -18.86
N LEU A 106 -8.86 2.47 -18.34
CA LEU A 106 -8.57 3.88 -18.65
C LEU A 106 -8.26 4.10 -20.14
N MET A 107 -7.47 3.21 -20.75
CA MET A 107 -7.20 3.26 -22.20
C MET A 107 -8.48 3.13 -23.02
N LEU A 108 -9.37 2.19 -22.65
CA LEU A 108 -10.67 2.03 -23.31
C LEU A 108 -11.53 3.28 -23.16
N CYS A 109 -11.62 3.83 -21.95
CA CYS A 109 -12.37 5.07 -21.70
C CYS A 109 -11.82 6.23 -22.52
N GLN A 110 -10.49 6.38 -22.62
CA GLN A 110 -9.86 7.41 -23.45
C GLN A 110 -10.22 7.23 -24.93
N GLN A 111 -10.10 6.00 -25.45
CA GLN A 111 -10.44 5.69 -26.85
C GLN A 111 -11.91 5.99 -27.16
N LEU A 112 -12.83 5.60 -26.27
CA LEU A 112 -14.26 5.90 -26.42
C LEU A 112 -14.52 7.41 -26.38
N LEU A 113 -13.89 8.14 -25.47
CA LEU A 113 -14.01 9.60 -25.40
C LEU A 113 -13.50 10.28 -26.67
N ASP A 114 -12.38 9.82 -27.24
CA ASP A 114 -11.84 10.37 -28.50
C ASP A 114 -12.82 10.17 -29.66
N GLN A 115 -13.48 9.01 -29.74
CA GLN A 115 -14.53 8.77 -30.74
C GLN A 115 -15.75 9.66 -30.53
N VAL A 116 -16.26 9.74 -29.30
CA VAL A 116 -17.46 10.51 -28.96
C VAL A 116 -17.22 12.00 -29.08
N GLN A 117 -16.02 12.51 -28.78
CA GLN A 117 -15.68 13.94 -28.86
C GLN A 117 -15.93 14.49 -30.27
N SER A 118 -15.64 13.70 -31.31
CA SER A 118 -15.88 14.09 -32.71
C SER A 118 -17.37 14.32 -33.04
N LEU A 119 -18.27 13.72 -32.25
CA LEU A 119 -19.72 13.84 -32.40
C LEU A 119 -20.31 15.03 -31.63
N VAL A 120 -19.52 15.66 -30.74
CA VAL A 120 -19.96 16.80 -29.94
C VAL A 120 -20.09 18.04 -30.82
N ARG A 121 -21.17 18.81 -30.62
CA ARG A 121 -21.38 20.05 -31.36
C ARG A 121 -20.25 21.05 -31.08
N ARG A 122 -19.80 21.73 -32.15
CA ARG A 122 -18.68 22.69 -32.09
C ARG A 122 -18.95 23.94 -31.26
N ASP A 123 -20.22 24.27 -31.03
CA ASP A 123 -20.65 25.39 -30.21
C ASP A 123 -20.78 25.04 -28.71
N CYS A 124 -20.46 23.80 -28.32
CA CYS A 124 -20.41 23.36 -26.93
C CYS A 124 -18.99 23.48 -26.37
N ASN A 125 -18.85 23.84 -25.09
CA ASN A 125 -17.56 23.85 -24.37
C ASN A 125 -16.88 22.46 -24.35
N TYR A 126 -17.65 21.37 -24.30
CA TYR A 126 -17.12 19.99 -24.33
C TYR A 126 -16.52 19.57 -25.68
N SER A 127 -16.64 20.40 -26.73
CA SER A 127 -15.89 20.17 -27.97
C SER A 127 -14.36 20.21 -27.73
N ASN A 128 -13.91 20.94 -26.70
CA ASN A 128 -12.51 21.01 -26.30
C ASN A 128 -12.31 20.41 -24.89
N LEU A 129 -12.15 19.09 -24.83
CA LEU A 129 -11.93 18.37 -23.57
C LEU A 129 -10.63 18.78 -22.85
N GLU A 130 -9.60 19.24 -23.56
CA GLU A 130 -8.36 19.74 -22.96
C GLU A 130 -8.56 21.06 -22.19
N ARG A 131 -9.55 21.87 -22.61
CA ARG A 131 -9.95 23.04 -21.82
C ARG A 131 -10.67 22.61 -20.55
N ILE A 132 -11.64 21.70 -20.67
CA ILE A 132 -12.41 21.16 -19.54
C ILE A 132 -11.50 20.50 -18.50
N ARG A 133 -10.51 19.71 -18.93
CA ARG A 133 -9.52 19.06 -18.05
C ARG A 133 -8.73 20.07 -17.22
N ARG A 134 -8.29 21.18 -17.81
CA ARG A 134 -7.55 22.24 -17.09
C ARG A 134 -8.41 23.04 -16.12
N GLU A 135 -9.70 23.17 -16.41
CA GLU A 135 -10.68 23.84 -15.55
C GLU A 135 -11.23 22.91 -14.46
N SER A 136 -11.00 21.59 -14.57
CA SER A 136 -11.49 20.59 -13.62
C SER A 136 -10.55 20.49 -12.42
N VAL A 137 -11.14 20.35 -11.23
CA VAL A 137 -10.40 20.29 -9.97
C VAL A 137 -10.80 19.05 -9.19
N TRP A 138 -9.83 18.34 -8.63
CA TRP A 138 -10.10 17.22 -7.74
C TRP A 138 -10.66 17.74 -6.41
N ASP A 139 -11.81 17.23 -6.00
CA ASP A 139 -12.39 17.51 -4.70
C ASP A 139 -12.14 16.33 -3.75
N GLU A 140 -11.28 16.56 -2.76
CA GLU A 140 -10.92 15.54 -1.76
C GLU A 140 -12.09 15.19 -0.84
N GLU A 141 -13.03 16.12 -0.60
CA GLU A 141 -14.16 15.89 0.31
C GLU A 141 -15.19 14.93 -0.30
N SER A 142 -15.47 15.08 -1.60
CA SER A 142 -16.39 14.22 -2.34
C SER A 142 -15.71 13.04 -3.04
N GLY A 143 -14.38 13.02 -3.09
CA GLY A 143 -13.59 11.99 -3.78
C GLY A 143 -13.88 11.93 -5.29
N CYS A 144 -14.16 13.07 -5.92
CA CYS A 144 -14.48 13.12 -7.35
C CYS A 144 -13.97 14.41 -8.02
N TRP A 145 -13.87 14.40 -9.35
CA TRP A 145 -13.52 15.58 -10.13
C TRP A 145 -14.71 16.52 -10.24
N LYS A 146 -14.53 17.80 -9.88
CA LYS A 146 -15.44 18.90 -10.19
C LYS A 146 -15.24 19.31 -11.65
N ILE A 147 -16.17 18.92 -12.52
CA ILE A 147 -16.12 19.18 -13.96
C ILE A 147 -17.09 20.32 -14.30
N PRO A 148 -16.68 21.33 -15.10
CA PRO A 148 -17.57 22.40 -15.57
C PRO A 148 -18.80 21.90 -16.33
N GLU A 149 -19.97 22.49 -16.10
CA GLU A 149 -21.22 22.07 -16.75
C GLU A 149 -21.22 22.28 -18.29
N PRO A 150 -22.00 21.49 -19.06
CA PRO A 150 -22.12 21.68 -20.50
C PRO A 150 -22.86 22.97 -20.87
N VAL A 151 -22.21 23.85 -21.63
CA VAL A 151 -22.76 25.14 -22.09
C VAL A 151 -22.62 25.27 -23.60
N ILE A 152 -23.72 25.62 -24.27
CA ILE A 152 -23.78 25.87 -25.71
C ILE A 152 -23.74 27.39 -25.95
N GLN A 153 -22.71 27.86 -26.63
CA GLN A 153 -22.56 29.27 -26.99
C GLN A 153 -23.32 29.56 -28.30
N LYS A 154 -24.43 30.31 -28.21
CA LYS A 154 -25.15 30.78 -29.40
C LYS A 154 -24.43 32.00 -29.97
N THR A 155 -23.61 31.80 -30.99
CA THR A 155 -23.02 32.89 -31.77
C THR A 155 -24.03 33.40 -32.79
N HIS A 156 -24.58 34.59 -32.55
CA HIS A 156 -25.30 35.34 -33.57
C HIS A 156 -24.27 36.14 -34.38
N LEU A 157 -24.23 35.94 -35.70
CA LEU A 157 -23.46 36.85 -36.55
C LEU A 157 -24.11 38.25 -36.49
N PRO A 158 -23.32 39.32 -36.36
CA PRO A 158 -23.86 40.67 -36.49
C PRO A 158 -24.50 40.79 -37.88
N ALA A 159 -25.76 41.22 -37.93
CA ALA A 159 -26.44 41.48 -39.19
C ALA A 159 -25.59 42.49 -39.99
N GLY A 160 -24.92 42.01 -41.04
CA GLY A 160 -24.17 42.87 -41.93
C GLY A 160 -25.11 43.93 -42.47
N LYS A 161 -24.67 45.20 -42.49
CA LYS A 161 -25.33 46.28 -43.23
C LYS A 161 -25.36 45.89 -44.72
N GLY A 162 -26.33 45.06 -45.10
CA GLY A 162 -26.75 44.87 -46.48
C GLY A 162 -27.57 46.09 -46.86
N THR A 163 -27.04 46.87 -47.80
CA THR A 163 -27.80 47.84 -48.59
C THR A 163 -29.05 47.13 -49.10
N GLY A 164 -30.22 47.73 -48.82
CA GLY A 164 -31.47 47.01 -48.71
C GLY A 164 -31.96 46.31 -49.98
N LEU A 165 -32.70 45.23 -49.77
CA LEU A 165 -33.89 44.93 -50.55
C LEU A 165 -34.98 44.47 -49.58
N ARG A 166 -36.11 45.15 -49.70
CA ARG A 166 -37.37 44.98 -48.99
C ARG A 166 -38.01 43.66 -49.43
N GLY A 167 -38.36 42.80 -48.48
CA GLY A 167 -39.09 41.55 -48.70
C GLY A 167 -39.80 41.13 -47.41
N GLN A 168 -41.06 40.78 -47.51
CA GLN A 168 -42.08 40.76 -46.46
C GLN A 168 -41.95 39.62 -45.43
N GLU A 169 -42.39 39.98 -44.21
CA GLU A 169 -43.26 39.27 -43.27
C GLU A 169 -43.38 37.74 -43.29
N GLY A 170 -43.26 37.17 -42.08
CA GLY A 170 -43.64 35.81 -41.74
C GLY A 170 -43.36 35.49 -40.28
N ALA A 171 -44.13 36.07 -39.38
CA ALA A 171 -44.12 35.77 -37.94
C ALA A 171 -45.16 34.70 -37.61
N VAL A 172 -44.75 33.54 -37.09
CA VAL A 172 -45.51 32.74 -36.09
C VAL A 172 -44.49 31.88 -35.32
N GLY A 173 -44.47 32.01 -34.00
CA GLY A 173 -43.73 31.10 -33.12
C GLY A 173 -44.59 29.92 -32.69
N ASP A 174 -43.95 28.85 -32.20
CA ASP A 174 -44.44 28.21 -30.98
C ASP A 174 -43.33 27.40 -30.29
N ARG A 175 -43.43 27.42 -28.97
CA ARG A 175 -42.57 26.84 -27.96
C ARG A 175 -43.31 25.62 -27.43
N ARG A 176 -42.73 24.41 -27.54
CA ARG A 176 -43.15 23.32 -26.66
C ARG A 176 -42.01 22.42 -26.24
N VAL A 177 -41.67 22.61 -24.97
CA VAL A 177 -41.04 21.64 -24.07
C VAL A 177 -41.86 20.36 -24.07
N LEU A 178 -41.22 19.20 -24.26
CA LEU A 178 -41.77 17.92 -23.82
C LEU A 178 -40.73 17.24 -22.93
N VAL A 179 -40.88 17.52 -21.64
CA VAL A 179 -40.45 16.69 -20.53
C VAL A 179 -41.39 15.48 -20.47
N SER A 180 -40.85 14.37 -19.96
CA SER A 180 -41.52 13.21 -19.34
C SER A 180 -41.61 11.92 -20.17
N HIS A 181 -40.72 10.97 -19.86
CA HIS A 181 -41.12 9.68 -19.27
C HIS A 181 -39.91 9.01 -18.59
N LEU A 182 -39.67 9.33 -17.32
CA LEU A 182 -38.85 8.51 -16.41
C LEU A 182 -39.75 7.37 -15.92
N GLN A 183 -39.41 6.12 -16.28
CA GLN A 183 -39.90 4.92 -15.58
C GLN A 183 -38.81 4.48 -14.58
N PRO A 184 -39.20 3.81 -13.47
CA PRO A 184 -38.42 3.77 -12.25
C PRO A 184 -37.24 2.79 -12.37
N GLU A 185 -36.04 3.34 -12.20
CA GLU A 185 -34.74 2.65 -12.08
C GLU A 185 -34.63 1.73 -10.85
N GLU A 186 -35.72 1.50 -10.10
CA GLU A 186 -35.70 0.83 -8.79
C GLU A 186 -35.32 -0.67 -8.90
N ASP A 187 -35.64 -1.34 -10.01
CA ASP A 187 -35.34 -2.76 -10.19
C ASP A 187 -33.86 -3.03 -10.53
N HIS A 188 -33.18 -2.09 -11.19
CA HIS A 188 -31.76 -2.24 -11.52
C HIS A 188 -30.90 -2.15 -10.25
N TYR A 189 -31.21 -1.22 -9.34
CA TYR A 189 -30.47 -1.07 -8.10
C TYR A 189 -30.62 -2.28 -7.16
N ARG A 190 -31.77 -2.97 -7.13
CA ARG A 190 -31.89 -4.22 -6.36
C ARG A 190 -31.03 -5.36 -6.91
N LEU A 191 -30.98 -5.51 -8.24
CA LEU A 191 -30.18 -6.56 -8.89
C LEU A 191 -28.67 -6.35 -8.67
N VAL A 192 -28.21 -5.10 -8.60
CA VAL A 192 -26.81 -4.74 -8.32
C VAL A 192 -26.45 -5.01 -6.84
N LEU A 193 -27.39 -4.80 -5.91
CA LEU A 193 -27.19 -5.09 -4.50
C LEU A 193 -27.12 -6.60 -4.21
N ASP A 194 -27.99 -7.41 -4.84
CA ASP A 194 -27.99 -8.87 -4.66
C ASP A 194 -26.72 -9.56 -5.21
N ARG A 195 -25.98 -8.90 -6.10
CA ARG A 195 -24.68 -9.40 -6.61
C ARG A 195 -23.50 -9.16 -5.66
N SER A 196 -23.67 -8.32 -4.64
CA SER A 196 -22.55 -7.78 -3.86
C SER A 196 -22.09 -8.65 -2.67
N ASP A 197 -22.86 -9.67 -2.30
CA ASP A 197 -22.52 -10.54 -1.17
C ASP A 197 -21.45 -11.59 -1.53
N SER A 198 -21.21 -11.87 -2.82
CA SER A 198 -20.17 -12.80 -3.27
C SER A 198 -18.83 -12.15 -3.63
N GLU A 199 -18.77 -10.83 -3.77
CA GLU A 199 -17.56 -10.09 -4.21
C GLU A 199 -17.16 -8.94 -3.27
N THR A 200 -17.59 -8.97 -2.01
CA THR A 200 -17.13 -7.98 -1.04
C THR A 200 -15.65 -8.23 -0.70
N ILE A 201 -14.75 -7.54 -1.39
CA ILE A 201 -13.30 -7.47 -1.08
C ILE A 201 -13.09 -7.17 0.41
N ALA A 202 -13.95 -6.36 1.02
CA ALA A 202 -13.92 -6.05 2.45
C ALA A 202 -14.18 -7.28 3.36
N GLY A 203 -15.01 -8.24 2.92
CA GLY A 203 -15.27 -9.47 3.66
C GLY A 203 -14.10 -10.45 3.66
N ASN A 204 -13.23 -10.38 2.63
CA ASN A 204 -12.01 -11.20 2.55
C ASN A 204 -10.78 -10.49 3.11
N TYR A 205 -10.79 -9.16 3.21
CA TYR A 205 -9.69 -8.35 3.74
C TYR A 205 -9.43 -8.61 5.23
N PHE A 206 -10.48 -8.86 6.02
CA PHE A 206 -10.37 -9.10 7.47
C PHE A 206 -10.44 -10.59 7.88
N ARG A 207 -10.52 -11.53 6.94
CA ARG A 207 -10.48 -12.96 7.30
C ARG A 207 -9.07 -13.33 7.73
N SER A 208 -8.91 -13.68 9.00
CA SER A 208 -7.69 -14.31 9.51
C SER A 208 -7.46 -15.65 8.80
N ARG A 209 -6.58 -15.67 7.79
CA ARG A 209 -6.15 -16.89 7.09
C ARG A 209 -5.32 -17.83 7.96
N ARG A 210 -4.90 -17.38 9.15
CA ARG A 210 -4.10 -18.14 10.12
C ARG A 210 -4.94 -19.11 10.95
N ALA A 211 -6.26 -18.95 11.01
CA ALA A 211 -7.11 -19.79 11.85
C ALA A 211 -7.17 -21.26 11.38
N SER A 212 -6.88 -21.54 10.12
CA SER A 212 -6.97 -22.89 9.53
C SER A 212 -5.65 -23.69 9.52
N GLN A 213 -4.53 -23.13 10.00
CA GLN A 213 -3.21 -23.78 9.95
C GLN A 213 -2.58 -24.05 11.32
N ILE A 214 -3.33 -23.84 12.41
CA ILE A 214 -2.87 -24.07 13.79
C ILE A 214 -3.55 -25.32 14.41
N LEU A 215 -3.74 -26.38 13.62
CA LEU A 215 -4.17 -27.69 14.11
C LEU A 215 -3.17 -28.78 13.72
#